data_AF-A0AAI8YDU6-F1
#
_entry.id   AF-A0AAI8YDU6-F1
#
_cell.length_a   1.000
_cell.length_b   1.000
_cell.length_c   1.000
_cell.angle_alpha   90.00
_cell.angle_beta   90.00
_cell.angle_gamma   90.00
#
_symmetry.space_group_name_H-M   'P 1'
#
loop_
_entity.id
_entity.type
_entity.pdbx_description
1 polymer ?
#
loop_
_entity_poly.entity_id
_entity_poly.type
_entity_poly.pdbx_seq_one_letter_code
_entity_poly.pdbx_strand_id
1 'polypeptide(L)'
;MSVGFGFSVDDFLAALNLVGTVIDCLRESSASGAAYRELIQELYTLESALLRVKRLDLDAGQRAEKVALRQAATQCQRTIDDFWKTAIVRYYPHLREGGSGSRLKDGWAKIRWTFLKADNVEKFKSDIRAHTGSIEVLLLTVQLEATSMAAREQGRQHSVKQGKELLESTANIVQGNLRVFQMVFDIHQFILSLPAQVHRQQAVYMIDAFG
;
A
#
# COMPACT_ATOMS: atom_id res chain seq x y z
N MET A 1 19.98 -23.70 -13.78
CA MET A 1 20.25 -22.28 -14.12
C MET A 1 18.90 -21.60 -14.29
N SER A 2 18.49 -20.77 -13.34
CA SER A 2 17.17 -20.12 -13.28
C SER A 2 17.05 -19.04 -14.35
N VAL A 3 16.15 -19.22 -15.30
CA VAL A 3 15.75 -18.17 -16.25
C VAL A 3 14.71 -17.32 -15.53
N GLY A 4 15.13 -16.15 -15.02
CA GLY A 4 14.24 -15.22 -14.34
C GLY A 4 13.30 -14.56 -15.34
N PHE A 5 12.03 -14.94 -15.34
CA PHE A 5 10.97 -14.19 -16.02
C PHE A 5 10.84 -12.81 -15.34
N GLY A 6 11.37 -11.79 -16.01
CA GLY A 6 11.44 -10.41 -15.53
C GLY A 6 10.11 -9.69 -15.70
N PHE A 7 9.54 -9.23 -14.59
CA PHE A 7 8.32 -8.42 -14.51
C PHE A 7 8.70 -6.92 -14.51
N SER A 8 8.38 -6.15 -15.58
CA SER A 8 8.88 -4.77 -15.76
C SER A 8 7.90 -3.67 -15.33
N VAL A 9 8.43 -2.49 -14.95
CA VAL A 9 7.70 -1.21 -14.80
C VAL A 9 7.25 -0.66 -16.16
N ASP A 10 7.83 -1.18 -17.26
CA ASP A 10 7.53 -0.79 -18.63
C ASP A 10 6.05 -0.90 -19.00
N ASP A 11 5.31 -1.88 -18.48
CA ASP A 11 3.92 -2.10 -18.91
C ASP A 11 3.00 -0.91 -18.55
N PHE A 12 3.23 -0.27 -17.40
CA PHE A 12 2.48 0.94 -17.02
C PHE A 12 2.86 2.15 -17.86
N LEU A 13 4.15 2.31 -18.14
CA LEU A 13 4.65 3.40 -18.97
C LEU A 13 4.16 3.24 -20.41
N ALA A 14 4.14 2.01 -20.92
CA ALA A 14 3.60 1.67 -22.23
C ALA A 14 2.10 1.99 -22.30
N ALA A 15 1.30 1.55 -21.31
CA ALA A 15 -0.12 1.87 -21.24
C ALA A 15 -0.38 3.39 -21.16
N LEU A 16 0.37 4.10 -20.32
CA LEU A 16 0.25 5.55 -20.16
C LEU A 16 0.60 6.31 -21.45
N ASN A 17 1.72 5.96 -22.09
CA ASN A 17 2.14 6.56 -23.36
C ASN A 17 1.14 6.28 -24.48
N LEU A 18 0.57 5.06 -24.51
CA LEU A 18 -0.44 4.67 -25.47
C LEU A 18 -1.72 5.51 -25.30
N VAL A 19 -2.20 5.68 -24.06
CA VAL A 19 -3.37 6.52 -23.76
C VAL A 19 -3.13 7.98 -24.15
N GLY A 20 -1.98 8.56 -23.79
CA GLY A 20 -1.63 9.94 -24.17
C GLY A 20 -1.60 10.14 -25.68
N THR A 21 -1.01 9.19 -26.42
CA THR A 21 -0.99 9.21 -27.88
C THR A 21 -2.41 9.18 -28.48
N VAL A 22 -3.31 8.36 -27.92
CA VAL A 22 -4.71 8.28 -28.36
C VAL A 22 -5.40 9.62 -28.14
N ILE A 23 -5.25 10.21 -26.94
CA ILE A 23 -5.86 11.50 -26.58
C ILE A 23 -5.42 12.61 -27.55
N ASP A 24 -4.11 12.71 -27.84
CA ASP A 24 -3.58 13.73 -28.73
C ASP A 24 -4.13 13.58 -30.16
N CYS A 25 -4.20 12.35 -30.66
CA CYS A 25 -4.77 12.07 -31.98
C CYS A 25 -6.27 12.39 -32.06
N LEU A 26 -7.02 12.13 -30.99
CA LEU A 26 -8.43 12.51 -30.89
C LEU A 26 -8.64 14.03 -30.82
N ARG A 27 -7.70 14.78 -30.24
CA ARG A 27 -7.76 16.26 -30.18
C ARG A 27 -7.41 16.93 -31.49
N GLU A 28 -6.39 16.45 -32.20
CA GLU A 28 -5.98 17.01 -33.50
C GLU A 28 -7.02 16.77 -34.59
N SER A 29 -7.83 15.72 -34.46
CA SER A 29 -8.95 15.46 -35.36
C SER A 29 -10.17 16.28 -34.93
N SER A 30 -10.29 17.49 -35.46
CA SER A 30 -11.29 18.53 -35.19
C SER A 30 -12.79 18.19 -35.42
N ALA A 31 -13.27 16.98 -35.08
CA ALA A 31 -14.67 16.56 -35.17
C ALA A 31 -15.33 16.55 -33.77
N SER A 32 -16.02 17.63 -33.46
CA SER A 32 -16.67 18.00 -32.20
C SER A 32 -17.91 17.16 -31.80
N GLY A 33 -17.96 15.87 -32.11
CA GLY A 33 -19.06 14.99 -31.71
C GLY A 33 -19.09 14.74 -30.19
N ALA A 34 -20.27 14.74 -29.57
CA ALA A 34 -20.43 14.51 -28.13
C ALA A 34 -19.82 13.17 -27.67
N ALA A 35 -20.03 12.09 -28.44
CA ALA A 35 -19.49 10.77 -28.15
C ALA A 35 -17.94 10.72 -28.12
N TYR A 36 -17.27 11.52 -28.95
CA TYR A 36 -15.81 11.64 -28.96
C TYR A 36 -15.30 12.42 -27.76
N ARG A 37 -16.01 13.50 -27.39
CA ARG A 37 -15.70 14.27 -26.18
C ARG A 37 -15.79 13.40 -24.94
N GLU A 38 -16.83 12.58 -24.85
CA GLU A 38 -16.99 11.61 -23.77
C GLU A 38 -15.87 10.57 -23.77
N LEU A 39 -15.51 10.00 -24.92
CA LEU A 39 -14.39 9.05 -24.98
C LEU A 39 -13.06 9.69 -24.53
N ILE A 40 -12.78 10.93 -24.95
CA ILE A 40 -11.59 11.67 -24.50
C ILE A 40 -11.63 11.83 -22.97
N GLN A 41 -12.79 12.15 -22.39
CA GLN A 41 -12.94 12.24 -20.93
C GLN A 41 -12.66 10.91 -20.23
N GLU A 42 -13.18 9.79 -20.75
CA GLU A 42 -12.89 8.46 -20.18
C GLU A 42 -11.39 8.12 -20.23
N LEU A 43 -10.73 8.44 -21.34
CA LEU A 43 -9.29 8.24 -21.49
C LEU A 43 -8.48 9.12 -20.53
N TYR A 44 -8.91 10.34 -20.24
CA TYR A 44 -8.27 11.18 -19.22
C TYR A 44 -8.42 10.61 -17.81
N THR A 45 -9.58 10.04 -17.49
CA THR A 45 -9.80 9.37 -16.20
C THR A 45 -8.86 8.18 -16.06
N LEU A 46 -8.72 7.38 -17.13
CA LEU A 46 -7.79 6.26 -17.19
C LEU A 46 -6.33 6.71 -17.05
N GLU A 47 -5.92 7.76 -17.78
CA GLU A 47 -4.56 8.33 -17.70
C GLU A 47 -4.25 8.77 -16.25
N SER A 48 -5.20 9.44 -15.61
CA SER A 48 -5.08 9.89 -14.22
C SER A 48 -4.93 8.71 -13.25
N ALA A 49 -5.70 7.63 -13.43
CA ALA A 49 -5.57 6.42 -12.65
C ALA A 49 -4.20 5.75 -12.85
N LEU A 50 -3.73 5.63 -14.09
CA LEU A 50 -2.40 5.07 -14.41
C LEU A 50 -1.26 5.93 -13.84
N LEU A 51 -1.38 7.26 -13.86
CA LEU A 51 -0.43 8.17 -13.22
C LEU A 51 -0.37 7.99 -11.71
N ARG A 52 -1.52 7.76 -11.06
CA ARG A 52 -1.56 7.43 -9.62
C ARG A 52 -0.83 6.13 -9.33
N VAL A 53 -1.02 5.10 -10.17
CA VAL A 53 -0.28 3.84 -10.06
C VAL A 53 1.22 4.05 -10.24
N LYS A 54 1.65 4.85 -11.23
CA LYS A 54 3.07 5.16 -11.46
C LYS A 54 3.74 5.85 -10.26
N ARG A 55 2.99 6.64 -9.51
CA ARG A 55 3.47 7.38 -8.33
C ARG A 55 3.47 6.54 -7.05
N LEU A 56 2.86 5.36 -7.06
CA LEU A 56 2.91 4.47 -5.90
C LEU A 56 4.31 3.91 -5.73
N ASP A 57 4.87 4.13 -4.55
CA ASP A 57 6.02 3.39 -4.08
C ASP A 57 5.51 2.18 -3.30
N LEU A 58 5.67 1.00 -3.88
CA LEU A 58 5.22 -0.26 -3.29
C LEU A 58 6.43 -1.01 -2.75
N ASP A 59 6.40 -1.26 -1.44
CA ASP A 59 7.43 -2.03 -0.74
C ASP A 59 7.47 -3.49 -1.21
N ALA A 60 8.57 -4.18 -0.93
CA ALA A 60 8.77 -5.59 -1.29
C ALA A 60 7.68 -6.53 -0.72
N GLY A 61 6.97 -6.12 0.35
CA GLY A 61 5.86 -6.85 0.94
C GLY A 61 4.56 -6.81 0.13
N GLN A 62 4.37 -5.84 -0.76
CA GLN A 62 3.12 -5.61 -1.53
C GLN A 62 3.20 -6.22 -2.95
N ARG A 63 3.73 -7.44 -3.03
CA ARG A 63 4.06 -8.07 -4.31
C ARG A 63 2.81 -8.49 -5.08
N ALA A 64 1.75 -8.91 -4.40
CA ALA A 64 0.51 -9.36 -5.04
C ALA A 64 -0.26 -8.19 -5.66
N GLU A 65 -0.34 -7.07 -4.96
CA GLU A 65 -1.02 -5.85 -5.38
C GLU A 65 -0.30 -5.21 -6.56
N LYS A 66 1.05 -5.22 -6.53
CA LYS A 66 1.88 -4.78 -7.65
C LYS A 66 1.64 -5.63 -8.91
N VAL A 67 1.52 -6.94 -8.75
CA VAL A 67 1.22 -7.86 -9.86
C VAL A 67 -0.19 -7.59 -10.40
N ALA A 68 -1.18 -7.43 -9.54
CA ALA A 68 -2.56 -7.16 -9.94
C ALA A 68 -2.69 -5.82 -10.70
N LEU A 69 -2.06 -4.75 -10.21
CA LEU A 69 -2.03 -3.46 -10.89
C LEU A 69 -1.37 -3.56 -12.28
N ARG A 70 -0.26 -4.32 -12.39
CA ARG A 70 0.43 -4.55 -13.68
C ARG A 70 -0.45 -5.31 -14.66
N GLN A 71 -1.15 -6.33 -14.18
CA GLN A 71 -2.08 -7.11 -15.01
C GLN A 71 -3.23 -6.23 -15.52
N ALA A 72 -3.80 -5.37 -14.66
CA ALA A 72 -4.83 -4.41 -15.08
C ALA A 72 -4.31 -3.43 -16.14
N ALA A 73 -3.09 -2.88 -15.96
CA ALA A 73 -2.49 -1.99 -16.95
C ALA A 73 -2.17 -2.70 -18.29
N THR A 74 -1.64 -3.92 -18.22
CA THR A 74 -1.39 -4.75 -19.42
C THR A 74 -2.69 -5.04 -20.16
N GLN A 75 -3.76 -5.34 -19.44
CA GLN A 75 -5.06 -5.61 -20.04
C GLN A 75 -5.65 -4.36 -20.70
N CYS A 76 -5.50 -3.19 -20.06
CA CYS A 76 -5.85 -1.91 -20.64
C CYS A 76 -5.09 -1.66 -21.96
N GLN A 77 -3.77 -1.85 -21.96
CA GLN A 77 -2.96 -1.71 -23.17
C GLN A 77 -3.44 -2.64 -24.28
N ARG A 78 -3.69 -3.92 -23.98
CA ARG A 78 -4.22 -4.89 -24.96
C ARG A 78 -5.55 -4.45 -25.55
N THR A 79 -6.47 -3.96 -24.73
CA THR A 79 -7.77 -3.46 -25.21
C THR A 79 -7.60 -2.31 -26.18
N ILE A 80 -6.71 -1.37 -25.89
CA ILE A 80 -6.43 -0.23 -26.79
C ILE A 80 -5.75 -0.71 -28.08
N ASP A 81 -4.77 -1.61 -27.98
CA ASP A 81 -4.07 -2.19 -29.13
C ASP A 81 -4.98 -3.05 -30.01
N ASP A 82 -5.88 -3.83 -29.43
CA ASP A 82 -6.82 -4.68 -30.17
C ASP A 82 -7.90 -3.86 -30.85
N PHE A 83 -8.38 -2.80 -30.18
CA PHE A 83 -9.26 -1.82 -30.80
C PHE A 83 -8.56 -1.16 -32.00
N TRP A 84 -7.30 -0.74 -31.83
CA TRP A 84 -6.46 -0.17 -32.87
C TRP A 84 -6.26 -1.12 -34.07
N LYS A 85 -5.82 -2.35 -33.81
CA LYS A 85 -5.60 -3.38 -34.85
C LYS A 85 -6.89 -3.68 -35.60
N THR A 86 -8.00 -3.83 -34.90
CA THR A 86 -9.30 -4.14 -35.53
C THR A 86 -9.76 -3.01 -36.42
N ALA A 87 -9.61 -1.77 -35.97
CA ALA A 87 -9.99 -0.59 -36.74
C ALA A 87 -9.12 -0.39 -37.99
N ILE A 88 -7.83 -0.75 -37.91
CA ILE A 88 -6.94 -0.76 -39.08
C ILE A 88 -7.29 -1.92 -40.02
N VAL A 89 -7.20 -3.18 -39.57
CA VAL A 89 -7.27 -4.37 -40.44
C VAL A 89 -8.59 -4.51 -41.17
N ARG A 90 -9.73 -4.22 -40.52
CA ARG A 90 -11.06 -4.36 -41.17
C ARG A 90 -11.32 -3.34 -42.27
N TYR A 91 -10.60 -2.22 -42.30
CA TYR A 91 -10.93 -1.09 -43.17
C TYR A 91 -9.76 -0.65 -44.07
N TYR A 92 -8.55 -1.15 -43.81
CA TYR A 92 -7.35 -0.92 -44.62
C TYR A 92 -7.46 -1.34 -46.10
N PRO A 93 -8.15 -2.44 -46.48
CA PRO A 93 -8.20 -2.87 -47.88
C PRO A 93 -8.94 -1.91 -48.84
N HIS A 94 -9.52 -0.80 -48.34
CA HIS A 94 -10.43 0.06 -49.12
C HIS A 94 -9.95 1.52 -49.26
N LEU A 95 -8.73 1.87 -48.82
CA LEU A 95 -8.30 3.28 -48.70
C LEU A 95 -6.93 3.54 -49.37
N ARG A 96 -6.98 4.23 -50.53
CA ARG A 96 -5.89 4.59 -51.46
C ARG A 96 -4.60 5.15 -50.83
N GLU A 97 -3.49 5.00 -51.56
CA GLU A 97 -2.18 5.61 -51.31
C GLU A 97 -2.20 7.15 -51.39
N GLY A 98 -1.54 7.83 -50.43
CA GLY A 98 -1.40 9.30 -50.38
C GLY A 98 -1.44 9.93 -48.97
N GLY A 99 -0.94 9.24 -47.94
CA GLY A 99 -1.01 9.69 -46.53
C GLY A 99 0.00 10.78 -46.13
N SER A 100 -0.14 11.31 -44.90
CA SER A 100 0.66 12.40 -44.32
C SER A 100 2.12 12.05 -43.99
N GLY A 101 2.55 10.82 -44.28
CA GLY A 101 3.91 10.31 -44.00
C GLY A 101 4.08 9.66 -42.62
N SER A 102 3.11 9.83 -41.71
CA SER A 102 3.09 9.15 -40.41
C SER A 102 2.03 8.05 -40.39
N ARG A 103 2.47 6.79 -40.36
CA ARG A 103 1.58 5.60 -40.34
C ARG A 103 0.60 5.61 -39.17
N LEU A 104 1.00 6.18 -38.03
CA LEU A 104 0.15 6.36 -36.86
C LEU A 104 -0.94 7.41 -37.12
N LYS A 105 -0.55 8.58 -37.63
CA LYS A 105 -1.49 9.67 -37.94
C LYS A 105 -2.48 9.28 -39.03
N ASP A 106 -2.00 8.60 -40.07
CA ASP A 106 -2.81 8.08 -41.16
C ASP A 106 -3.72 6.94 -40.69
N GLY A 107 -3.24 6.10 -39.76
CA GLY A 107 -4.06 5.11 -39.06
C GLY A 107 -5.20 5.76 -38.28
N TRP A 108 -4.91 6.79 -37.49
CA TRP A 108 -5.89 7.51 -36.67
C TRP A 108 -6.93 8.28 -37.50
N ALA A 109 -6.51 8.96 -38.57
CA ALA A 109 -7.42 9.61 -39.52
C ALA A 109 -8.34 8.60 -40.23
N LYS A 110 -7.95 7.33 -40.35
CA LYS A 110 -8.76 6.25 -40.89
C LYS A 110 -9.69 5.64 -39.84
N ILE A 111 -9.21 5.48 -38.61
CA ILE A 111 -10.06 5.15 -37.46
C ILE A 111 -11.19 6.18 -37.30
N ARG A 112 -10.92 7.48 -37.50
CA ARG A 112 -11.93 8.54 -37.53
C ARG A 112 -13.11 8.22 -38.46
N TRP A 113 -12.85 7.66 -39.64
CA TRP A 113 -13.91 7.24 -40.58
C TRP A 113 -14.69 6.01 -40.09
N THR A 114 -14.05 5.11 -39.35
CA THR A 114 -14.68 3.90 -38.79
C THR A 114 -15.53 4.16 -37.54
N PHE A 115 -15.17 5.19 -36.76
CA PHE A 115 -15.92 5.69 -35.60
C PHE A 115 -17.32 6.23 -35.94
N LEU A 116 -17.62 6.40 -37.23
CA LEU A 116 -18.97 6.73 -37.69
C LEU A 116 -20.00 5.62 -37.35
N LYS A 117 -19.56 4.43 -36.92
CA LYS A 117 -20.40 3.41 -36.28
C LYS A 117 -20.38 3.57 -34.75
N ALA A 118 -21.44 4.16 -34.20
CA ALA A 118 -21.57 4.48 -32.77
C ALA A 118 -21.34 3.27 -31.82
N ASP A 119 -21.74 2.06 -32.23
CA ASP A 119 -21.66 0.85 -31.39
C ASP A 119 -20.23 0.44 -30.99
N ASN A 120 -19.25 0.62 -31.88
CA ASN A 120 -17.85 0.29 -31.58
C ASN A 120 -17.25 1.29 -30.58
N VAL A 121 -17.70 2.54 -30.64
CA VAL A 121 -17.25 3.62 -29.76
C VAL A 121 -17.79 3.39 -28.35
N GLU A 122 -19.07 3.05 -28.23
CA GLU A 122 -19.68 2.83 -26.92
C GLU A 122 -19.11 1.58 -26.24
N LYS A 123 -18.87 0.50 -27.01
CA LYS A 123 -18.17 -0.68 -26.48
C LYS A 123 -16.77 -0.32 -25.97
N PHE A 124 -15.99 0.41 -26.75
CA PHE A 124 -14.65 0.83 -26.35
C PHE A 124 -14.67 1.72 -25.11
N LYS A 125 -15.60 2.69 -25.03
CA LYS A 125 -15.81 3.50 -23.81
C LYS A 125 -16.12 2.64 -22.59
N SER A 126 -17.01 1.66 -22.74
CA SER A 126 -17.35 0.72 -21.67
C SER A 126 -16.12 -0.07 -21.20
N ASP A 127 -15.28 -0.54 -22.12
CA ASP A 127 -14.06 -1.26 -21.79
C ASP A 127 -13.06 -0.36 -21.02
N ILE A 128 -12.88 0.90 -21.46
CA ILE A 128 -12.03 1.89 -20.77
C ILE A 128 -12.54 2.21 -19.35
N ARG A 129 -13.87 2.37 -19.19
CA ARG A 129 -14.49 2.56 -17.87
C ARG A 129 -14.23 1.36 -16.96
N ALA A 130 -14.39 0.14 -17.48
CA ALA A 130 -14.16 -1.08 -16.72
C ALA A 130 -12.70 -1.19 -16.25
N HIS A 131 -11.73 -0.90 -17.13
CA HIS A 131 -10.30 -0.88 -16.76
C HIS A 131 -10.00 0.17 -15.70
N THR A 132 -10.49 1.39 -15.88
CA THR A 132 -10.36 2.48 -14.89
C THR A 132 -10.91 2.04 -13.53
N GLY A 133 -12.12 1.49 -13.50
CA GLY A 133 -12.75 1.00 -12.27
C GLY A 133 -11.94 -0.12 -11.60
N SER A 134 -11.41 -1.06 -12.37
CA SER A 134 -10.54 -2.12 -11.85
C SER A 134 -9.27 -1.56 -11.21
N ILE A 135 -8.61 -0.61 -11.87
CA ILE A 135 -7.40 0.06 -11.34
C ILE A 135 -7.72 0.80 -10.03
N GLU A 136 -8.83 1.53 -9.98
CA GLU A 136 -9.24 2.26 -8.76
C GLU A 136 -9.52 1.32 -7.58
N VAL A 137 -10.20 0.18 -7.80
CA VAL A 137 -10.43 -0.81 -6.74
C VAL A 137 -9.11 -1.41 -6.24
N LEU A 138 -8.16 -1.68 -7.13
CA LEU A 138 -6.84 -2.16 -6.74
C LEU A 138 -6.06 -1.10 -5.95
N LEU A 139 -6.13 0.17 -6.35
CA LEU A 139 -5.53 1.30 -5.62
C LEU A 139 -6.13 1.41 -4.20
N LEU A 140 -7.44 1.27 -4.06
CA LEU A 140 -8.11 1.28 -2.76
C LEU A 140 -7.66 0.10 -1.88
N THR A 141 -7.49 -1.09 -2.47
CA THR A 141 -7.02 -2.29 -1.77
C THR A 141 -5.62 -2.08 -1.20
N VAL A 142 -4.69 -1.53 -2.00
CA VAL A 142 -3.33 -1.18 -1.56
C VAL A 142 -3.36 -0.22 -0.36
N GLN A 143 -4.22 0.79 -0.39
CA GLN A 143 -4.34 1.78 0.69
C GLN A 143 -4.92 1.17 1.98
N LEU A 144 -5.93 0.30 1.85
CA LEU A 144 -6.50 -0.43 2.98
C LEU A 144 -5.47 -1.35 3.64
N GLU A 145 -4.63 -2.02 2.86
CA GLU A 145 -3.57 -2.86 3.41
C GLU A 145 -2.51 -2.03 4.13
N ALA A 146 -2.05 -0.94 3.53
CA ALA A 146 -1.08 -0.04 4.15
C ALA A 146 -1.59 0.51 5.50
N THR A 147 -2.84 0.94 5.56
CA THR A 147 -3.46 1.41 6.82
C THR A 147 -3.63 0.28 7.84
N SER A 148 -3.99 -0.93 7.40
CA SER A 148 -4.10 -2.08 8.30
C SER A 148 -2.75 -2.50 8.90
N MET A 149 -1.66 -2.44 8.11
CA MET A 149 -0.31 -2.73 8.57
C MET A 149 0.16 -1.69 9.59
N ALA A 150 -0.09 -0.40 9.32
CA ALA A 150 0.23 0.67 10.27
C ALA A 150 -0.51 0.49 11.61
N ALA A 151 -1.80 0.13 11.58
CA ALA A 151 -2.58 -0.12 12.79
C ALA A 151 -2.05 -1.33 13.59
N ARG A 152 -1.69 -2.42 12.90
CA ARG A 152 -1.09 -3.61 13.53
C ARG A 152 0.26 -3.29 14.18
N GLU A 153 1.10 -2.54 13.48
CA GLU A 153 2.41 -2.15 13.99
C GLU A 153 2.28 -1.25 15.23
N GLN A 154 1.34 -0.30 15.22
CA GLN A 154 1.05 0.53 16.38
C GLN A 154 0.57 -0.30 17.59
N GLY A 155 -0.33 -1.26 17.37
CA GLY A 155 -0.78 -2.17 18.42
C GLY A 155 0.35 -3.03 19.00
N ARG A 156 1.25 -3.52 18.14
CA ARG A 156 2.44 -4.28 18.54
C ARG A 156 3.40 -3.42 19.38
N GLN A 157 3.69 -2.20 18.94
CA GLN A 157 4.54 -1.28 19.69
C GLN A 157 3.96 -0.94 21.06
N HIS A 158 2.64 -0.72 21.13
CA HIS A 158 1.94 -0.47 22.39
C HIS A 158 2.07 -1.66 23.35
N SER A 159 1.81 -2.88 22.88
CA SER A 159 1.92 -4.10 23.70
C SER A 159 3.36 -4.33 24.18
N VAL A 160 4.36 -4.14 23.32
CA VAL A 160 5.78 -4.26 23.70
C VAL A 160 6.16 -3.23 24.76
N LYS A 161 5.69 -1.98 24.63
CA LYS A 161 5.94 -0.93 25.62
C LYS A 161 5.33 -1.28 26.98
N GLN A 162 4.06 -1.72 26.99
CA GLN A 162 3.37 -2.15 28.21
C GLN A 162 4.08 -3.32 28.89
N GLY A 163 4.57 -4.30 28.11
CA GLY A 163 5.34 -5.42 28.64
C GLY A 163 6.65 -4.98 29.31
N LYS A 164 7.36 -4.00 28.73
CA LYS A 164 8.57 -3.43 29.35
C LYS A 164 8.27 -2.74 30.68
N GLU A 165 7.22 -1.93 30.73
CA GLU A 165 6.78 -1.25 31.97
C GLU A 165 6.41 -2.26 33.06
N LEU A 166 5.74 -3.36 32.70
CA LEU A 166 5.40 -4.43 33.64
C LEU A 166 6.64 -5.14 34.19
N LEU A 167 7.62 -5.44 33.33
CA LEU A 167 8.88 -6.07 33.74
C LEU A 167 9.67 -5.16 34.69
N GLU A 168 9.72 -3.86 34.41
CA GLU A 168 10.38 -2.87 35.28
C GLU A 168 9.69 -2.78 36.65
N SER A 169 8.35 -2.71 36.67
CA SER A 169 7.57 -2.74 37.91
C SER A 169 7.83 -4.02 38.72
N THR A 170 7.88 -5.18 38.05
CA THR A 170 8.16 -6.47 38.70
C THR A 170 9.58 -6.50 39.29
N ALA A 171 10.58 -5.98 38.58
CA ALA A 171 11.95 -5.88 39.07
C ALA A 171 12.03 -5.01 40.34
N ASN A 172 11.33 -3.88 40.36
CA ASN A 172 11.26 -3.00 41.53
C ASN A 172 10.62 -3.69 42.74
N ILE A 173 9.55 -4.46 42.53
CA ILE A 173 8.90 -5.25 43.59
C ILE A 173 9.86 -6.30 44.16
N VAL A 174 10.55 -7.06 43.31
CA VAL A 174 11.51 -8.09 43.74
C VAL A 174 12.66 -7.46 44.52
N GLN A 175 13.20 -6.32 44.04
CA GLN A 175 14.25 -5.60 44.75
C GLN A 175 13.78 -5.09 46.13
N GLY A 176 12.55 -4.60 46.22
CA GLY A 176 11.92 -4.21 47.49
C GLY A 176 11.83 -5.38 48.46
N ASN A 177 11.33 -6.52 47.99
CA ASN A 177 11.21 -7.73 48.82
C ASN A 177 12.57 -8.21 49.33
N LEU A 178 13.61 -8.21 48.50
CA LEU A 178 14.96 -8.58 48.91
C LEU A 178 15.50 -7.66 50.01
N ARG A 179 15.24 -6.34 49.94
CA ARG A 179 15.61 -5.42 51.04
C ARG A 179 14.86 -5.75 52.32
N VAL A 180 13.56 -6.05 52.24
CA VAL A 180 12.77 -6.43 53.41
C VAL A 180 13.33 -7.70 54.04
N PHE A 181 13.64 -8.73 53.24
CA PHE A 181 14.28 -9.95 53.73
C PHE A 181 15.61 -9.68 54.41
N GLN A 182 16.44 -8.81 53.83
CA GLN A 182 17.71 -8.40 54.43
C GLN A 182 17.50 -7.76 55.81
N MET A 183 16.59 -6.78 55.92
CA MET A 183 16.29 -6.13 57.19
C MET A 183 15.78 -7.11 58.25
N VAL A 184 14.90 -8.05 57.87
CA VAL A 184 14.39 -9.08 58.79
C VAL A 184 15.50 -10.02 59.25
N PHE A 185 16.39 -10.42 58.34
CA PHE A 185 17.54 -11.25 58.68
C PHE A 185 18.49 -10.53 59.66
N ASP A 186 18.81 -9.26 59.40
CA ASP A 186 19.66 -8.44 60.24
C ASP A 186 19.07 -8.30 61.66
N ILE A 187 17.75 -8.06 61.78
CA ILE A 187 17.04 -8.04 63.07
C ILE A 187 17.17 -9.38 63.79
N HIS A 188 16.98 -10.49 63.07
CA HIS A 188 17.07 -11.83 63.67
C HIS A 188 18.48 -12.11 64.18
N GLN A 189 19.51 -11.74 63.41
CA GLN A 189 20.91 -11.89 63.82
C GLN A 189 21.21 -11.03 65.07
N PHE A 190 20.70 -9.80 65.11
CA PHE A 190 20.84 -8.93 66.28
C PHE A 190 20.22 -9.56 67.52
N ILE A 191 18.98 -10.05 67.44
CA ILE A 191 18.29 -10.70 68.58
C ILE A 191 19.08 -11.89 69.11
N LEU A 192 19.62 -12.74 68.21
CA LEU A 192 20.43 -13.90 68.61
C LEU A 192 21.76 -13.50 69.26
N SER A 193 22.26 -12.30 69.00
CA SER A 193 23.48 -11.78 69.62
C SER A 193 23.26 -11.08 70.97
N LEU A 194 22.01 -10.92 71.41
CA LEU A 194 21.71 -10.27 72.70
C LEU A 194 22.18 -11.15 73.87
N PRO A 195 22.92 -10.58 74.85
CA PRO A 195 23.33 -11.30 76.05
C PRO A 195 22.13 -11.82 76.86
N ALA A 196 22.27 -12.98 77.50
CA ALA A 196 21.20 -13.59 78.29
C ALA A 196 20.67 -12.69 79.44
N GLN A 197 21.48 -11.73 79.92
CA GLN A 197 21.04 -10.74 80.91
C GLN A 197 19.96 -9.78 80.37
N VAL A 198 19.95 -9.50 79.06
CA VAL A 198 18.93 -8.64 78.42
C VAL A 198 17.63 -9.41 78.18
N HIS A 199 17.71 -10.73 78.03
CA HIS A 199 16.55 -11.61 77.84
C HIS A 199 15.72 -11.82 79.12
N ARG A 200 16.33 -11.62 80.30
CA ARG A 200 15.62 -11.65 81.58
C ARG A 200 15.05 -10.26 81.86
N GLN A 201 13.78 -10.04 81.53
CA GLN A 201 12.97 -8.99 82.16
C GLN A 201 12.71 -9.30 83.65
N GLN A 202 13.74 -9.59 84.43
CA GLN A 202 13.59 -9.44 85.88
C GLN A 202 13.69 -7.95 86.15
N ALA A 203 12.60 -7.37 86.66
CA ALA A 203 12.59 -6.00 87.14
C ALA A 203 13.79 -5.82 88.07
N VAL A 204 14.74 -4.98 87.68
CA VAL A 204 15.83 -4.57 88.57
C VAL A 204 15.17 -3.68 89.61
N TYR A 205 14.76 -4.27 90.72
CA TYR A 205 14.38 -3.51 91.89
C TYR A 205 15.66 -2.80 92.36
N MET A 206 15.71 -1.48 92.20
CA MET A 206 16.64 -0.64 92.95
C MET A 206 16.22 -0.75 94.42
N ILE A 207 16.71 -1.79 95.09
CA ILE A 207 16.72 -1.81 96.55
C ILE A 207 17.87 -0.90 96.93
N ASP A 208 17.49 0.22 97.54
CA ASP A 208 18.33 1.28 98.06
C ASP A 208 19.58 0.72 98.75
N ALA A 209 20.74 1.20 98.33
CA ALA A 209 22.03 0.88 98.93
C ALA A 209 22.40 1.92 100.00
N PHE A 210 21.45 2.41 100.78
CA PHE A 210 21.72 3.13 102.01
C PHE A 210 20.70 2.72 103.09
N GLY A 211 21.16 1.83 103.97
CA GLY A 211 20.58 1.68 105.31
C GLY A 211 20.93 2.87 106.20
#